data_AF-A0A4Q3DS97-F1
#
_entry.id   AF-A0A4Q3DS97-F1
#
_cell.length_a   1.000
_cell.length_b   1.000
_cell.length_c   1.000
_cell.angle_alpha   90.00
_cell.angle_beta   90.00
_cell.angle_gamma   90.00
#
_symmetry.space_group_name_H-M   'P 1'
#
loop_
_entity.id
_entity.type
_entity.pdbx_description
1 polymer ?
#
loop_
_entity_poly.entity_id
_entity_poly.type
_entity_poly.pdbx_seq_one_letter_code
_entity_poly.pdbx_strand_id
1 'polypeptide(L)'
;KSSGSTSAGNIKAQDKVFAKLDNFDFDAKFNVTRFSLTVIKPRQDAITLSGSGSDLSGAMRSALATITPGSRVVFDNIIAVGPDGTQRGLDPIVLLAN
;
A
#
# COMPACT_ATOMS: atom_id res chain seq x y z
N LYS A 1 7.77 3.54 10.10
CA LYS A 1 6.53 2.74 10.09
C LYS A 1 5.34 3.69 10.04
N SER A 2 4.60 3.73 8.94
CA SER A 2 3.34 4.48 8.86
C SER A 2 2.18 3.52 9.06
N SER A 3 1.44 3.67 10.15
CA SER A 3 0.25 2.86 10.46
C SER A 3 -0.94 3.76 10.70
N GLY A 4 -2.09 3.44 10.09
CA GLY A 4 -3.33 4.19 10.24
C GLY A 4 -4.55 3.26 10.29
N SER A 5 -5.63 3.72 10.92
CA SER A 5 -6.93 3.04 10.92
C SER A 5 -7.92 3.87 10.12
N THR A 6 -8.64 3.24 9.19
CA THR A 6 -9.70 3.91 8.42
C THR A 6 -10.76 2.90 8.00
N SER A 7 -11.95 3.40 7.66
CA SER A 7 -13.08 2.53 7.32
C SER A 7 -12.75 1.64 6.11
N ALA A 8 -13.30 0.42 6.09
CA ALA A 8 -13.13 -0.48 4.96
C ALA A 8 -13.54 0.17 3.61
N GLY A 9 -14.56 1.05 3.61
CA GLY A 9 -14.97 1.80 2.43
C GLY A 9 -13.91 2.77 1.93
N ASN A 10 -13.22 3.47 2.83
CA ASN A 10 -12.14 4.40 2.48
C ASN A 10 -10.92 3.67 1.90
N ILE A 11 -10.61 2.46 2.39
CA ILE A 11 -9.52 1.65 1.83
C ILE A 11 -9.89 1.12 0.44
N LYS A 12 -11.14 0.69 0.23
CA LYS A 12 -11.64 0.21 -1.06
C LYS A 12 -11.68 1.29 -2.15
N ALA A 13 -11.88 2.54 -1.75
CA ALA A 13 -11.92 3.69 -2.65
C ALA A 13 -10.53 4.19 -3.07
N GLN A 14 -9.43 3.61 -2.56
CA GLN A 14 -8.08 3.99 -2.97
C GLN A 14 -7.69 3.32 -4.28
N ASP A 15 -7.62 4.11 -5.35
CA ASP A 15 -7.17 3.65 -6.67
C ASP A 15 -5.64 3.65 -6.84
N LYS A 16 -4.91 4.33 -5.94
CA LYS A 16 -3.45 4.53 -6.03
C LYS A 16 -2.78 4.44 -4.65
N VAL A 17 -1.57 3.88 -4.64
CA VAL A 17 -0.68 3.94 -3.47
C VAL A 17 0.04 5.28 -3.50
N PHE A 18 -0.47 6.24 -2.73
CA PHE A 18 0.26 7.49 -2.48
C PHE A 18 1.11 7.32 -1.23
N ALA A 19 2.44 7.29 -1.40
CA ALA A 19 3.36 7.39 -0.28
C ALA A 19 3.36 8.83 0.25
N LYS A 20 2.36 9.20 1.05
CA LYS A 20 2.41 10.44 1.83
C LYS A 20 3.18 10.14 3.11
N LEU A 21 4.48 10.46 3.11
CA LEU A 21 5.31 10.47 4.30
C LEU A 21 5.00 11.77 5.04
N ASP A 22 4.28 11.71 6.16
CA ASP A 22 3.83 12.87 6.95
C ASP A 22 4.97 13.71 7.58
N ASN A 23 6.23 13.48 7.18
CA ASN A 23 7.40 14.27 7.55
C ASN A 23 8.37 14.48 6.36
N PHE A 24 7.90 14.34 5.12
CA PHE A 24 8.73 14.62 3.95
C PHE A 24 8.39 15.99 3.37
N ASP A 25 9.04 17.01 3.94
CA ASP A 25 9.15 18.33 3.33
C ASP A 25 10.15 18.22 2.18
N PHE A 26 9.65 17.98 0.97
CA PHE A 26 10.24 18.37 -0.31
C PHE A 26 9.32 17.83 -1.41
N ASP A 27 9.02 18.67 -2.39
CA ASP A 27 8.26 18.40 -3.63
C ASP A 27 8.98 17.39 -4.56
N ALA A 28 9.48 16.28 -3.99
CA ALA A 28 10.21 15.23 -4.67
C ALA A 28 9.22 14.12 -5.05
N LYS A 29 8.93 14.00 -6.34
CA LYS A 29 8.13 12.93 -6.91
C LYS A 29 8.92 11.62 -6.86
N PHE A 30 8.81 10.89 -5.75
CA PHE A 30 9.29 9.50 -5.71
C PHE A 30 8.38 8.63 -6.56
N ASN A 31 8.97 7.95 -7.55
CA ASN A 31 8.24 7.02 -8.40
C ASN A 31 8.37 5.61 -7.82
N VAL A 32 7.28 5.04 -7.31
CA VAL A 32 7.26 3.64 -6.86
C VAL A 32 7.45 2.74 -8.08
N THR A 33 8.43 1.86 -8.03
CA THR A 33 8.75 0.91 -9.11
C THR A 33 8.27 -0.50 -8.81
N ARG A 34 8.21 -0.87 -7.53
CA ARG A 34 7.73 -2.18 -7.08
C ARG A 34 7.19 -2.09 -5.67
N PHE A 35 6.18 -2.90 -5.38
CA PHE A 35 5.67 -3.13 -4.04
C PHE A 35 4.98 -4.49 -3.96
N SER A 36 4.64 -4.91 -2.75
CA SER A 36 3.80 -6.07 -2.48
C SER A 36 2.60 -5.61 -1.64
N LEU A 37 1.43 -6.15 -1.95
CA LEU A 37 0.18 -5.97 -1.22
C LEU A 37 -0.17 -7.27 -0.51
N THR A 38 -0.30 -7.24 0.80
CA THR A 38 -0.81 -8.36 1.59
C THR A 38 -2.13 -7.98 2.25
N VAL A 39 -3.19 -8.72 1.93
CA VAL A 39 -4.51 -8.59 2.55
C VAL A 39 -4.70 -9.73 3.55
N ILE A 40 -4.88 -9.38 4.81
CA ILE A 40 -5.10 -10.32 5.92
C ILE A 40 -6.52 -10.11 6.42
N LYS A 41 -7.39 -11.11 6.24
CA LYS A 41 -8.77 -11.07 6.75
C LYS A 41 -8.87 -11.87 8.06
N PRO A 42 -9.79 -11.51 8.96
CA PRO A 42 -10.03 -12.32 10.15
C PRO A 42 -10.37 -13.76 9.77
N ARG A 43 -9.68 -14.74 10.37
CA ARG A 43 -9.92 -16.18 10.19
C ARG A 43 -9.78 -16.70 8.75
N GLN A 44 -9.05 -15.99 7.89
CA GLN A 44 -8.72 -16.48 6.54
C GLN A 44 -7.22 -16.30 6.24
N ASP A 45 -6.75 -17.05 5.25
CA ASP A 45 -5.38 -16.96 4.79
C ASP A 45 -5.08 -15.60 4.17
N ALA A 46 -3.83 -15.16 4.34
CA ALA A 46 -3.36 -13.91 3.77
C ALA A 46 -3.18 -14.04 2.25
N ILE A 47 -3.64 -13.02 1.52
CA ILE A 47 -3.45 -12.92 0.07
C ILE A 47 -2.32 -11.93 -0.18
N THR A 48 -1.20 -12.40 -0.73
CA THR A 48 -0.06 -11.54 -1.10
C THR A 48 0.07 -11.43 -2.61
N LEU A 49 0.16 -10.21 -3.13
CA LEU A 49 0.23 -9.89 -4.54
C LEU A 49 1.37 -8.90 -4.79
N SER A 50 2.19 -9.12 -5.82
CA SER A 50 3.24 -8.19 -6.22
C SER A 50 2.75 -7.19 -7.26
N GLY A 51 3.11 -5.92 -7.10
CA GLY A 51 2.78 -4.82 -7.99
C GLY A 51 4.04 -4.26 -8.65
N SER A 52 3.88 -3.79 -9.88
CA SER A 52 4.92 -3.10 -10.66
C SER A 52 4.45 -1.68 -10.96
N GLY A 53 5.32 -0.70 -10.71
CA GLY A 53 4.94 0.71 -10.73
C GLY A 53 4.17 1.14 -9.48
N SER A 54 3.49 2.27 -9.58
CA SER A 54 2.69 2.88 -8.50
C SER A 54 1.20 2.48 -8.51
N ASP A 55 0.75 1.81 -9.58
CA ASP A 55 -0.67 1.47 -9.77
C ASP A 55 -1.02 0.09 -9.19
N LEU A 56 -2.26 -0.05 -8.72
CA LEU A 56 -2.81 -1.33 -8.26
C LEU A 56 -3.26 -2.20 -9.45
N SER A 57 -2.78 -3.44 -9.49
CA SER A 57 -3.23 -4.41 -10.49
C SER A 57 -4.72 -4.75 -10.32
N GLY A 58 -5.33 -5.33 -11.35
CA GLY A 58 -6.73 -5.80 -11.25
C GLY A 58 -6.93 -6.81 -10.11
N ALA A 59 -5.98 -7.73 -9.93
CA ALA A 59 -6.02 -8.70 -8.83
C ALA A 59 -5.93 -8.03 -7.45
N MET A 60 -5.12 -6.98 -7.32
CA MET A 60 -5.02 -6.20 -6.07
C MET A 60 -6.32 -5.49 -5.74
N ARG A 61 -6.95 -4.84 -6.73
CA ARG A 61 -8.26 -4.21 -6.57
C ARG A 61 -9.33 -5.21 -6.16
N SER A 62 -9.34 -6.39 -6.79
CA SER A 62 -10.24 -7.48 -6.39
C SER A 62 -9.99 -7.95 -4.96
N ALA A 63 -8.72 -8.12 -4.54
CA ALA A 63 -8.40 -8.49 -3.17
C ALA A 63 -8.86 -7.44 -2.15
N LEU A 64 -8.62 -6.15 -2.44
CA LEU A 64 -9.09 -5.03 -1.62
C LEU A 64 -10.62 -4.94 -1.54
N ALA A 65 -11.34 -5.24 -2.62
CA ALA A 65 -12.81 -5.27 -2.60
C ALA A 65 -13.38 -6.26 -1.57
N THR A 66 -12.63 -7.32 -1.24
CA THR A 66 -13.04 -8.35 -0.27
C THR A 66 -12.77 -8.00 1.20
N ILE A 67 -12.11 -6.88 1.51
CA ILE A 67 -11.81 -6.53 2.91
C ILE A 67 -13.09 -6.21 3.68
N THR A 68 -13.08 -6.54 4.96
CA THR A 68 -14.14 -6.31 5.93
C THR A 68 -13.56 -5.63 7.17
N PRO A 69 -14.38 -5.09 8.09
CA PRO A 69 -13.88 -4.65 9.39
C PRO A 69 -13.07 -5.75 10.07
N GLY A 70 -11.94 -5.38 10.67
CA GLY A 70 -10.92 -6.27 11.24
C GLY A 70 -9.85 -6.75 10.24
N SER A 71 -10.00 -6.50 8.94
CA SER A 71 -8.94 -6.79 7.96
C SER A 71 -7.73 -5.88 8.13
N ARG A 72 -6.54 -6.41 7.86
CA ARG A 72 -5.30 -5.64 7.72
C ARG A 72 -4.85 -5.66 6.27
N VAL A 73 -4.45 -4.51 5.76
CA VAL A 73 -3.85 -4.35 4.45
C VAL A 73 -2.43 -3.84 4.64
N VAL A 74 -1.46 -4.57 4.12
CA VAL A 74 -0.04 -4.27 4.25
C VAL A 74 0.53 -3.99 2.87
N PHE A 75 1.20 -2.86 2.73
CA PHE A 75 2.07 -2.58 1.59
C PHE A 75 3.50 -2.72 2.08
N ASP A 76 4.25 -3.68 1.53
CA ASP A 76 5.65 -3.92 1.89
C ASP A 76 6.51 -4.11 0.64
N ASN A 77 7.82 -4.30 0.84
CA ASN A 77 8.79 -4.42 -0.26
C ASN A 77 8.70 -3.26 -1.27
N ILE A 78 8.41 -2.05 -0.76
CA ILE A 78 8.21 -0.87 -1.58
C ILE A 78 9.58 -0.36 -2.01
N ILE A 79 9.82 -0.33 -3.32
CA ILE A 79 11.00 0.28 -3.94
C ILE A 79 10.54 1.52 -4.68
N ALA A 80 11.21 2.64 -4.43
CA ALA A 80 10.96 3.89 -5.13
C ALA A 80 12.26 4.48 -5.68
N VAL A 81 12.14 5.22 -6.78
CA VAL A 81 13.23 5.99 -7.38
C VAL A 81 13.01 7.46 -7.06
N GLY A 82 14.01 8.10 -6.44
CA GLY A 82 14.01 9.54 -6.19
C GLY A 82 14.29 10.36 -7.45
N PRO A 83 14.11 11.69 -7.42
CA PRO A 83 14.47 12.57 -8.52
C PRO A 83 15.97 12.56 -8.85
N ASP A 84 16.80 12.06 -7.92
CA ASP A 84 18.24 11.83 -8.08
C ASP A 84 18.57 10.52 -8.84
N GLY A 85 17.55 9.74 -9.23
CA GLY A 85 17.71 8.45 -9.91
C GLY A 85 18.08 7.29 -8.98
N THR A 86 18.21 7.53 -7.67
CA THR A 86 18.59 6.48 -6.71
C THR A 86 17.39 5.64 -6.30
N GLN A 87 17.57 4.32 -6.25
CA GLN A 87 16.57 3.40 -5.70
C GLN A 87 16.68 3.35 -4.18
N ARG A 88 15.52 3.43 -3.51
CA ARG A 88 15.41 3.36 -2.05
C ARG A 88 14.27 2.44 -1.66
N GLY A 89 14.53 1.57 -0.68
CA GLY A 89 13.49 0.82 0.00
C GLY A 89 12.74 1.75 0.94
N LEU A 90 11.41 1.72 0.87
CA LEU A 90 10.54 2.47 1.78
C LEU A 90 10.01 1.57 2.88
N ASP A 91 9.74 2.19 4.03
CA ASP A 91 9.07 1.53 5.14
C ASP A 91 7.72 0.95 4.71
N PRO A 92 7.31 -0.21 5.24
CA PRO A 92 6.00 -0.76 4.96
C PRO A 92 4.89 0.12 5.56
N ILE A 93 3.75 0.11 4.87
CA ILE A 93 2.53 0.81 5.27
C ILE A 93 1.52 -0.25 5.72
N VAL A 94 0.92 -0.07 6.89
CA VAL A 94 -0.10 -0.99 7.42
C VAL A 94 -1.38 -0.23 7.68
N LEU A 95 -2.47 -0.66 7.04
CA LEU A 95 -3.81 -0.12 7.22
C LEU A 95 -4.69 -1.14 7.93
N LEU A 96 -5.35 -0.70 9.00
CA LEU A 96 -6.40 -1.47 9.67
C LEU A 96 -7.77 -0.99 9.18
N ALA A 97 -8.58 -1.93 8.67
CA ALA A 97 -9.96 -1.68 8.35
C ALA A 97 -10.81 -1.77 9.62
N ASN A 98 -11.39 -0.66 10.06
CA ASN A 98 -12.35 -0.60 11.17
C ASN A 98 -13.80 -0.46 10.70
#